data_AF-A0A434I8I1-F1
#
_entry.id   AF-A0A434I8I1-F1
#
_cell.length_a   1.000
_cell.length_b   1.000
_cell.length_c   1.000
_cell.angle_alpha   90.00
_cell.angle_beta   90.00
_cell.angle_gamma   90.00
#
_symmetry.space_group_name_H-M   'P 1'
#
loop_
_entity.id
_entity.type
_entity.pdbx_description
1 polymer ?
#
loop_
_entity_poly.entity_id
_entity_poly.type
_entity_poly.pdbx_seq_one_letter_code
_entity_poly.pdbx_strand_id
1 'polypeptide(L)'
;MNIFDDPQRLRRLAQEATEYTDFNRRTLLKSVGGLIGGAALASTSILASAEEITPPAAGKKVRIGVPLTYGPFNQPWRRGCWQIVKAVLDAGGEVVTIRGEPTKPSEQSAERALLDRGIDALVMGIYSQESETAYIADEAHKRGIKTVGFTIPVKNSPAVMDDVWGTATTLGYFVQNYTGRQGTFAQTAEQRGYFTPFDMEVDMFELMCRYEPRMKVLPFIDGGQGTTDEISVGRKNMLSLLQAHPEPGSLAAFISWWWPFTLGAAQALKQMNRDDVPLFNHYLSTQFLEAWAAKQVPVVFSCDSPFPEIGRKTGELAVKLARGEDVPNIVYRIPVITKTPDQASEALAELKSWDEQAIALLKQYGG
;
A
#
# COMPACT_ATOMS: atom_id res chain seq x y z
N MET A 1 -28.69 1.20 -10.81
CA MET A 1 -28.30 0.30 -9.71
C MET A 1 -28.20 1.18 -8.48
N ASN A 2 -28.83 0.84 -7.36
CA ASN A 2 -28.73 1.70 -6.16
C ASN A 2 -27.32 1.54 -5.57
N ILE A 3 -26.59 2.63 -5.38
CA ILE A 3 -25.20 2.63 -4.88
C ILE A 3 -25.06 1.95 -3.51
N PHE A 4 -26.17 1.84 -2.76
CA PHE A 4 -26.25 1.05 -1.54
C PHE A 4 -26.75 -0.36 -1.86
N ASP A 5 -25.91 -1.13 -2.54
CA ASP A 5 -26.14 -2.54 -2.80
C ASP A 5 -26.28 -3.34 -1.49
N ASP A 6 -26.98 -4.49 -1.58
CA ASP A 6 -27.15 -5.44 -0.48
C ASP A 6 -25.78 -5.78 0.17
N PRO A 7 -25.58 -5.50 1.47
CA PRO A 7 -24.32 -5.80 2.17
C PRO A 7 -23.89 -7.26 2.04
N GLN A 8 -24.84 -8.20 1.97
CA GLN A 8 -24.51 -9.63 1.79
C GLN A 8 -23.93 -9.90 0.40
N ARG A 9 -24.47 -9.26 -0.64
CA ARG A 9 -23.91 -9.33 -2.00
C ARG A 9 -22.50 -8.75 -2.03
N LEU A 10 -22.28 -7.57 -1.43
CA LEU A 10 -20.97 -6.93 -1.41
C LEU A 10 -19.94 -7.78 -0.66
N ARG A 11 -20.29 -8.34 0.51
CA ARG A 11 -19.40 -9.24 1.26
C ARG A 11 -19.03 -10.49 0.47
N ARG A 12 -19.99 -11.08 -0.25
CA ARG A 12 -19.73 -12.25 -1.09
C ARG A 12 -18.76 -11.94 -2.22
N LEU A 13 -18.99 -10.83 -2.95
CA LEU A 13 -18.07 -10.38 -4.00
C LEU A 13 -16.67 -10.06 -3.45
N ALA A 14 -16.59 -9.46 -2.27
CA ALA A 14 -15.33 -9.20 -1.58
C ALA A 14 -14.59 -10.50 -1.24
N GLN A 15 -15.30 -11.50 -0.71
CA GLN A 15 -14.73 -12.80 -0.40
C GLN A 15 -14.24 -13.52 -1.66
N GLU A 16 -15.05 -13.56 -2.73
CA GLU A 16 -14.67 -14.15 -4.01
C GLU A 16 -13.42 -13.48 -4.61
N ALA A 17 -13.31 -12.15 -4.48
CA ALA A 17 -12.15 -11.40 -4.94
C ALA A 17 -10.87 -11.74 -4.17
N THR A 18 -10.96 -11.84 -2.84
CA THR A 18 -9.83 -12.24 -1.99
C THR A 18 -9.41 -13.69 -2.27
N GLU A 19 -10.37 -14.61 -2.38
CA GLU A 19 -10.12 -16.02 -2.69
C GLU A 19 -9.46 -16.20 -4.06
N TYR A 20 -9.87 -15.41 -5.07
CA TYR A 20 -9.25 -15.44 -6.40
C TYR A 20 -7.75 -15.12 -6.35
N THR A 21 -7.38 -14.09 -5.58
CA THR A 21 -5.97 -13.70 -5.39
C THR A 21 -5.21 -14.78 -4.62
N ASP A 22 -5.76 -15.32 -3.53
CA ASP A 22 -5.11 -16.34 -2.71
C ASP A 22 -4.96 -17.70 -3.43
N PHE A 23 -5.95 -18.10 -4.24
CA PHE A 23 -5.91 -19.32 -5.03
C PHE A 23 -4.76 -19.30 -6.04
N ASN A 24 -4.56 -18.16 -6.72
CA ASN A 24 -3.46 -17.98 -7.66
C ASN A 24 -2.09 -18.12 -6.97
N ARG A 25 -1.94 -17.57 -5.75
CA ARG A 25 -0.71 -17.73 -4.95
C ARG A 25 -0.48 -19.19 -4.54
N ARG A 26 -1.47 -19.86 -3.96
CA ARG A 26 -1.35 -21.25 -3.49
C ARG A 26 -1.08 -22.24 -4.64
N THR A 27 -1.73 -22.02 -5.79
CA THR A 27 -1.55 -22.86 -6.97
C THR A 27 -0.15 -22.69 -7.57
N LEU A 28 0.36 -21.45 -7.64
CA LEU A 28 1.73 -21.19 -8.07
C LEU A 28 2.74 -21.88 -7.13
N LEU A 29 2.59 -21.72 -5.81
CA LEU A 29 3.46 -22.37 -4.82
C LEU A 29 3.44 -23.90 -4.92
N LYS A 30 2.27 -24.51 -5.12
CA LYS A 30 2.14 -25.97 -5.32
C LYS A 30 2.76 -26.44 -6.63
N SER A 31 2.67 -25.65 -7.70
CA SER A 31 3.27 -25.99 -9.00
C SER A 31 4.80 -25.95 -8.96
N VAL A 32 5.40 -25.04 -8.18
CA VAL A 32 6.84 -24.99 -7.92
C VAL A 32 7.29 -26.14 -7.02
N GLY A 33 6.50 -26.50 -5.99
CA GLY A 33 6.78 -27.65 -5.13
C GLY A 33 6.65 -29.02 -5.81
N GLY A 34 5.92 -29.11 -6.93
CA GLY A 34 5.75 -30.34 -7.73
C GLY A 34 6.84 -30.59 -8.78
N LEU A 35 7.75 -29.64 -9.00
CA LEU A 35 8.85 -29.72 -9.98
C LEU A 35 10.21 -30.07 -9.34
N ILE A 36 10.21 -30.81 -8.22
CA ILE A 36 11.43 -31.44 -7.69
C ILE A 36 11.77 -32.63 -8.59
N GLY A 37 12.30 -32.33 -9.78
CA GLY A 37 12.53 -33.30 -10.83
C GLY A 37 13.22 -32.70 -12.06
N GLY A 38 14.29 -31.94 -11.87
CA GLY A 38 15.28 -31.67 -12.92
C GLY A 38 15.25 -30.27 -13.55
N ALA A 39 16.46 -29.74 -13.71
CA ALA A 39 16.87 -28.49 -14.35
C ALA A 39 16.62 -27.18 -13.55
N ALA A 40 17.74 -26.62 -13.10
CA ALA A 40 17.83 -25.34 -12.40
C ALA A 40 17.34 -24.18 -13.28
N LEU A 41 16.17 -23.64 -12.95
CA LEU A 41 15.84 -22.23 -13.14
C LEU A 41 15.90 -21.58 -11.76
N ALA A 42 17.12 -21.18 -11.37
CA ALA A 42 17.34 -20.31 -10.24
C ALA A 42 16.88 -18.88 -10.62
N SER A 43 15.58 -18.66 -10.59
CA SER A 43 14.98 -17.34 -10.47
C SER A 43 13.94 -17.41 -9.35
N THR A 44 14.36 -16.91 -8.21
CA THR A 44 13.67 -16.78 -6.94
C THR A 44 12.33 -16.05 -7.07
N SER A 45 11.25 -16.80 -7.28
CA SER A 45 9.88 -16.31 -7.04
C SER A 45 9.11 -17.31 -6.18
N ILE A 46 9.70 -17.73 -5.07
CA ILE A 46 8.89 -18.21 -3.94
C ILE A 46 8.22 -16.95 -3.39
N LEU A 47 6.89 -16.84 -3.53
CA LEU A 47 6.10 -15.83 -2.84
C LEU A 47 6.17 -16.14 -1.34
N ALA A 48 7.19 -15.64 -0.65
CA ALA A 48 7.38 -15.84 0.77
C ALA A 48 6.32 -15.05 1.54
N SER A 49 5.61 -15.74 2.43
CA SER A 49 4.64 -15.10 3.31
C SER A 49 5.39 -14.42 4.45
N ALA A 50 5.03 -13.19 4.82
CA ALA A 50 5.65 -12.59 5.99
C ALA A 50 5.22 -13.26 7.32
N GLU A 51 4.23 -14.15 7.29
CA GLU A 51 3.91 -15.02 8.44
C GLU A 51 5.09 -15.93 8.82
N GLU A 52 6.01 -16.21 7.88
CA GLU A 52 7.23 -16.98 8.10
C GLU A 52 8.28 -16.22 8.94
N ILE A 53 8.15 -14.89 9.05
CA ILE A 53 9.03 -14.06 9.87
C ILE A 53 8.68 -14.30 11.34
N THR A 54 9.57 -14.93 12.07
CA THR A 54 9.46 -15.07 13.53
C THR A 54 9.99 -13.83 14.25
N PRO A 55 9.51 -13.53 15.47
CA PRO A 55 10.11 -12.50 16.32
C PRO A 55 11.62 -12.72 16.51
N PRO A 56 12.41 -11.63 16.68
CA PRO A 56 13.85 -11.73 16.89
C PRO A 56 14.18 -12.45 18.20
N ALA A 57 15.28 -13.21 18.22
CA ALA A 57 15.77 -13.82 19.44
C ALA A 57 16.27 -12.75 20.42
N ALA A 58 16.20 -13.03 21.72
CA ALA A 58 16.84 -12.16 22.71
C ALA A 58 18.35 -12.09 22.45
N GLY A 59 18.95 -10.91 22.57
CA GLY A 59 20.35 -10.74 22.22
C GLY A 59 20.90 -9.36 22.53
N LYS A 60 22.06 -9.04 21.94
CA LYS A 60 22.72 -7.73 22.12
C LYS A 60 21.77 -6.58 21.79
N LYS A 61 21.96 -5.46 22.49
CA LYS A 61 21.31 -4.20 22.12
C LYS A 61 21.83 -3.77 20.74
N VAL A 62 20.91 -3.38 19.86
CA VAL A 62 21.19 -2.93 18.49
C VAL A 62 20.55 -1.56 18.24
N ARG A 63 21.12 -0.79 17.33
CA ARG A 63 20.66 0.55 16.95
C ARG A 63 20.13 0.51 15.52
N ILE A 64 18.87 0.87 15.31
CA ILE A 64 18.18 0.76 14.02
C ILE A 64 17.86 2.16 13.49
N GLY A 65 18.35 2.47 12.29
CA GLY A 65 18.06 3.71 11.58
C GLY A 65 16.71 3.64 10.88
N VAL A 66 15.83 4.60 11.14
CA VAL A 66 14.49 4.67 10.52
C VAL A 66 14.24 6.09 9.98
N PRO A 67 14.12 6.29 8.66
CA PRO A 67 13.71 7.56 8.10
C PRO A 67 12.22 7.79 8.39
N LEU A 68 11.87 8.97 8.92
CA LEU A 68 10.49 9.37 9.18
C LEU A 68 10.09 10.45 8.17
N THR A 69 9.71 10.03 6.97
CA THR A 69 9.51 10.91 5.79
C THR A 69 8.04 11.01 5.38
N TYR A 70 7.09 10.87 6.29
CA TYR A 70 5.64 10.93 5.99
C TYR A 70 5.05 12.33 6.16
N GLY A 71 4.09 12.69 5.30
CA GLY A 71 3.27 13.90 5.40
C GLY A 71 1.89 13.67 6.05
N PRO A 72 1.01 14.69 6.08
CA PRO A 72 -0.31 14.61 6.71
C PRO A 72 -1.25 13.59 6.05
N PHE A 73 -1.14 13.38 4.73
CA PHE A 73 -1.95 12.40 4.01
C PHE A 73 -1.37 10.98 4.02
N ASN A 74 -0.08 10.82 4.36
CA ASN A 74 0.57 9.50 4.47
C ASN A 74 0.29 8.83 5.83
N GLN A 75 -0.95 8.89 6.33
CA GLN A 75 -1.35 8.25 7.58
C GLN A 75 -1.06 6.74 7.59
N PRO A 76 -1.33 5.97 6.51
CA PRO A 76 -0.98 4.55 6.47
C PRO A 76 0.52 4.32 6.71
N TRP A 77 1.37 5.11 6.03
CA TRP A 77 2.82 5.02 6.20
C TRP A 77 3.27 5.36 7.62
N ARG A 78 2.73 6.42 8.24
CA ARG A 78 3.01 6.76 9.65
C ARG A 78 2.76 5.57 10.58
N ARG A 79 1.68 4.81 10.35
CA ARG A 79 1.35 3.62 11.16
C ARG A 79 2.37 2.50 10.96
N GLY A 80 2.91 2.33 9.77
CA GLY A 80 4.01 1.40 9.54
C GLY A 80 5.31 1.85 10.22
N CYS A 81 5.69 3.13 10.12
CA CYS A 81 6.82 3.68 10.88
C CYS A 81 6.67 3.48 12.38
N TRP A 82 5.46 3.71 12.92
CA TRP A 82 5.14 3.44 14.32
C TRP A 82 5.43 1.99 14.70
N GLN A 83 4.99 1.03 13.90
CA GLN A 83 5.20 -0.39 14.20
C GLN A 83 6.66 -0.84 14.02
N ILE A 84 7.42 -0.23 13.10
CA ILE A 84 8.87 -0.44 13.01
C ILE A 84 9.52 -0.01 14.32
N VAL A 85 9.28 1.24 14.75
CA VAL A 85 9.84 1.79 15.99
C VAL A 85 9.43 0.94 17.19
N LYS A 86 8.15 0.57 17.28
CA LYS A 86 7.63 -0.26 18.36
C LYS A 86 8.32 -1.63 18.41
N ALA A 87 8.42 -2.33 17.28
CA ALA A 87 9.05 -3.66 17.22
C ALA A 87 10.53 -3.62 17.64
N VAL A 88 11.26 -2.57 17.25
CA VAL A 88 12.66 -2.39 17.68
C VAL A 88 12.76 -2.20 19.20
N LEU A 89 11.88 -1.36 19.78
CA LEU A 89 11.85 -1.10 21.21
C LEU A 89 11.41 -2.33 22.03
N ASP A 90 10.37 -3.03 21.59
CA ASP A 90 9.89 -4.26 22.23
C ASP A 90 11.00 -5.35 22.26
N ALA A 91 11.86 -5.37 21.24
CA ALA A 91 13.01 -6.27 21.18
C ALA A 91 14.22 -5.80 22.00
N GLY A 92 14.13 -4.68 22.73
CA GLY A 92 15.21 -4.09 23.53
C GLY A 92 16.26 -3.34 22.72
N GLY A 93 15.96 -2.95 21.49
CA GLY A 93 16.80 -2.12 20.63
C GLY A 93 16.70 -0.63 20.92
N GLU A 94 17.45 0.16 20.15
CA GLU A 94 17.39 1.62 20.11
C GLU A 94 17.06 2.08 18.69
N VAL A 95 16.25 3.12 18.58
CA VAL A 95 15.86 3.70 17.30
C VAL A 95 16.60 5.02 17.10
N VAL A 96 17.18 5.19 15.92
CA VAL A 96 17.76 6.46 15.47
C VAL A 96 16.95 6.95 14.28
N THR A 97 16.38 8.15 14.37
CA THR A 97 15.48 8.68 13.34
C THR A 97 16.02 9.96 12.72
N ILE A 98 15.62 10.20 11.48
CA ILE A 98 15.74 11.50 10.81
C ILE A 98 14.38 11.83 10.21
N ARG A 99 13.85 12.99 10.57
CA ARG A 99 12.61 13.54 10.01
C ARG A 99 12.89 14.12 8.62
N GLY A 100 11.99 13.88 7.69
CA GLY A 100 12.04 14.48 6.36
C GLY A 100 10.66 14.74 5.77
N GLU A 101 10.66 15.21 4.53
CA GLU A 101 9.46 15.47 3.73
C GLU A 101 9.03 14.24 2.94
N PRO A 102 7.74 14.13 2.55
CA PRO A 102 7.18 13.02 1.78
C PRO A 102 7.63 13.04 0.30
N THR A 103 8.93 12.84 0.05
CA THR A 103 9.50 12.85 -1.30
C THR A 103 10.71 11.90 -1.40
N LYS A 104 10.95 11.37 -2.61
CA LYS A 104 12.17 10.57 -2.92
C LYS A 104 13.46 11.25 -2.46
N PRO A 105 13.76 12.52 -2.79
CA PRO A 105 15.03 13.13 -2.43
C PRO A 105 15.22 13.32 -0.92
N SER A 106 14.15 13.63 -0.21
CA SER A 106 14.20 13.78 1.25
C SER A 106 14.45 12.43 1.95
N GLU A 107 13.81 11.36 1.47
CA GLU A 107 14.00 10.01 2.02
C GLU A 107 15.43 9.52 1.82
N GLN A 108 15.95 9.61 0.59
CA GLN A 108 17.35 9.24 0.30
C GLN A 108 18.35 10.07 1.12
N SER A 109 18.05 11.35 1.37
CA SER A 109 18.90 12.21 2.20
C SER A 109 18.88 11.81 3.67
N ALA A 110 17.70 11.45 4.21
CA ALA A 110 17.57 10.94 5.56
C ALA A 110 18.29 9.59 5.75
N GLU A 111 18.14 8.66 4.80
CA GLU A 111 18.83 7.37 4.79
C GLU A 111 20.35 7.51 4.80
N ARG A 112 20.91 8.36 3.93
CA ARG A 112 22.35 8.64 3.92
C ARG A 112 22.85 9.25 5.22
N ALA A 113 22.11 10.21 5.76
CA ALA A 113 22.50 10.86 7.02
C ALA A 113 22.42 9.90 8.22
N LEU A 114 21.58 8.86 8.16
CA LEU A 114 21.51 7.80 9.17
C LEU A 114 22.76 6.88 9.15
N LEU A 115 23.42 6.71 8.00
CA LEU A 115 24.66 5.90 7.90
C LEU A 115 25.80 6.45 8.76
N ASP A 116 25.76 7.73 9.13
CA ASP A 116 26.76 8.39 9.97
C ASP A 116 26.39 8.40 11.46
N ARG A 117 25.29 7.73 11.85
CA ARG A 117 24.77 7.77 13.24
C ARG A 117 25.11 6.54 14.08
N GLY A 118 26.02 5.69 13.61
CA GLY A 118 26.45 4.48 14.32
C GLY A 118 25.31 3.49 14.55
N ILE A 119 24.52 3.25 13.50
CA ILE A 119 23.45 2.25 13.46
C ILE A 119 24.00 0.88 13.01
N ASP A 120 23.36 -0.20 13.44
CA ASP A 120 23.68 -1.58 13.04
C ASP A 120 22.88 -2.01 11.80
N ALA A 121 21.67 -1.48 11.64
CA ALA A 121 20.84 -1.67 10.45
C ALA A 121 20.07 -0.41 10.08
N LEU A 122 19.80 -0.24 8.78
CA LEU A 122 19.03 0.84 8.18
C LEU A 122 17.74 0.28 7.55
N VAL A 123 16.60 0.85 7.92
CA VAL A 123 15.36 0.68 7.17
C VAL A 123 15.38 1.64 5.98
N MET A 124 15.16 1.12 4.77
CA MET A 124 15.02 1.92 3.56
C MET A 124 13.53 2.08 3.22
N GLY A 125 13.14 3.33 2.96
CA GLY A 125 11.75 3.79 2.95
C GLY A 125 11.00 3.47 1.66
N ILE A 126 9.91 4.19 1.38
CA ILE A 126 8.88 3.70 0.46
C ILE A 126 8.98 4.27 -0.96
N TYR A 127 9.68 5.39 -1.15
CA TYR A 127 9.50 6.20 -2.35
C TYR A 127 10.35 5.74 -3.52
N SER A 128 11.51 5.16 -3.26
CA SER A 128 12.50 4.90 -4.32
C SER A 128 12.52 3.43 -4.73
N GLN A 129 12.69 3.18 -6.03
CA GLN A 129 12.96 1.84 -6.54
C GLN A 129 14.35 1.37 -6.11
N GLU A 130 14.56 0.04 -6.12
CA GLU A 130 15.85 -0.56 -5.78
C GLU A 130 17.03 0.06 -6.56
N SER A 131 16.86 0.28 -7.87
CA SER A 131 17.90 0.88 -8.71
C SER A 131 18.22 2.33 -8.34
N GLU A 132 17.23 3.07 -7.82
CA GLU A 132 17.39 4.47 -7.41
C GLU A 132 18.14 4.57 -6.07
N THR A 133 18.14 3.53 -5.24
CA THR A 133 18.77 3.52 -3.90
C THR A 133 19.86 2.48 -3.70
N ALA A 134 20.19 1.70 -4.74
CA ALA A 134 21.23 0.66 -4.70
C ALA A 134 22.58 1.17 -4.15
N TYR A 135 22.94 2.42 -4.47
CA TYR A 135 24.18 3.03 -3.99
C TYR A 135 24.19 3.29 -2.47
N ILE A 136 23.02 3.54 -1.87
CA ILE A 136 22.87 3.70 -0.41
C ILE A 136 23.05 2.34 0.27
N ALA A 137 22.43 1.29 -0.26
CA ALA A 137 22.58 -0.07 0.24
C ALA A 137 24.05 -0.55 0.14
N ASP A 138 24.70 -0.34 -1.00
CA ASP A 138 26.12 -0.68 -1.18
C ASP A 138 27.01 0.06 -0.17
N GLU A 139 26.73 1.34 0.09
CA GLU A 139 27.48 2.13 1.07
C GLU A 139 27.24 1.64 2.51
N ALA A 140 26.00 1.31 2.87
CA ALA A 140 25.67 0.71 4.16
C ALA A 140 26.44 -0.61 4.37
N HIS A 141 26.43 -1.50 3.38
CA HIS A 141 27.09 -2.80 3.47
C HIS A 141 28.61 -2.68 3.59
N LYS A 142 29.24 -1.75 2.88
CA LYS A 142 30.69 -1.46 3.04
C LYS A 142 31.05 -1.03 4.46
N ARG A 143 30.14 -0.36 5.15
CA ARG A 143 30.28 0.08 6.55
C ARG A 143 29.87 -0.99 7.57
N GLY A 144 29.46 -2.17 7.11
CA GLY A 144 28.95 -3.25 7.97
C GLY A 144 27.53 -3.02 8.49
N ILE A 145 26.82 -2.00 7.99
CA ILE A 145 25.43 -1.69 8.33
C ILE A 145 24.52 -2.57 7.49
N LYS A 146 23.60 -3.30 8.11
CA LYS A 146 22.60 -4.10 7.40
C LYS A 146 21.49 -3.22 6.85
N THR A 147 20.77 -3.68 5.83
CA THR A 147 19.63 -2.95 5.27
C THR A 147 18.41 -3.85 5.19
N VAL A 148 17.23 -3.25 5.30
CA VAL A 148 15.93 -3.91 5.12
C VAL A 148 14.98 -2.98 4.39
N GLY A 149 14.25 -3.50 3.42
CA GLY A 149 13.25 -2.75 2.67
C GLY A 149 11.91 -2.66 3.40
N PHE A 150 11.34 -1.46 3.44
CA PHE A 150 9.98 -1.20 3.90
C PHE A 150 9.10 -0.82 2.72
N THR A 151 8.22 -1.72 2.30
CA THR A 151 7.36 -1.60 1.08
C THR A 151 8.09 -1.49 -0.26
N ILE A 152 9.42 -1.58 -0.27
CA ILE A 152 10.24 -1.63 -1.49
C ILE A 152 11.26 -2.76 -1.43
N PRO A 153 11.68 -3.31 -2.59
CA PRO A 153 12.87 -4.14 -2.65
C PRO A 153 14.13 -3.30 -2.43
N VAL A 154 15.14 -3.91 -1.80
CA VAL A 154 16.44 -3.28 -1.54
C VAL A 154 17.54 -4.24 -1.97
N LYS A 155 18.55 -3.71 -2.66
CA LYS A 155 19.66 -4.49 -3.19
C LYS A 155 20.31 -5.32 -2.08
N ASN A 156 20.47 -6.62 -2.34
CA ASN A 156 21.10 -7.58 -1.43
C ASN A 156 20.52 -7.58 0.00
N SER A 157 19.22 -7.30 0.14
CA SER A 157 18.56 -7.14 1.45
C SER A 157 17.14 -7.70 1.43
N PRO A 158 16.68 -8.32 2.54
CA PRO A 158 15.28 -8.71 2.64
C PRO A 158 14.38 -7.47 2.69
N ALA A 159 13.12 -7.65 2.31
CA ALA A 159 12.11 -6.61 2.37
C ALA A 159 10.76 -7.16 2.81
N VAL A 160 9.97 -6.34 3.50
CA VAL A 160 8.54 -6.63 3.73
C VAL A 160 7.71 -5.65 2.91
N MET A 161 6.85 -6.19 2.07
CA MET A 161 6.03 -5.41 1.15
C MET A 161 4.56 -5.79 1.28
N ASP A 162 3.69 -4.86 0.89
CA ASP A 162 2.33 -5.19 0.52
C ASP A 162 2.31 -6.00 -0.80
N ASP A 163 1.25 -6.78 -1.01
CA ASP A 163 1.07 -7.43 -2.31
C ASP A 163 0.30 -6.51 -3.27
N VAL A 164 1.00 -5.55 -3.85
CA VAL A 164 0.49 -4.58 -4.85
C VAL A 164 -0.28 -5.27 -5.99
N TRP A 165 0.26 -6.35 -6.54
CA TRP A 165 -0.43 -7.12 -7.59
C TRP A 165 -1.69 -7.79 -7.05
N GLY A 166 -1.62 -8.31 -5.83
CA GLY A 166 -2.79 -8.83 -5.12
C GLY A 166 -3.86 -7.77 -4.91
N THR A 167 -3.48 -6.55 -4.52
CA THR A 167 -4.40 -5.41 -4.32
C THR A 167 -5.13 -5.09 -5.62
N ALA A 168 -4.36 -4.89 -6.69
CA ALA A 168 -4.91 -4.57 -8.01
C ALA A 168 -5.82 -5.68 -8.54
N THR A 169 -5.42 -6.95 -8.36
CA THR A 169 -6.20 -8.11 -8.78
C THR A 169 -7.49 -8.24 -7.99
N THR A 170 -7.44 -8.05 -6.67
CA THR A 170 -8.61 -8.14 -5.78
C THR A 170 -9.60 -7.03 -6.10
N LEU A 171 -9.15 -5.78 -6.17
CA LEU A 171 -10.00 -4.64 -6.51
C LEU A 171 -10.55 -4.78 -7.94
N GLY A 172 -9.70 -5.12 -8.91
CA GLY A 172 -10.10 -5.31 -10.30
C GLY A 172 -11.13 -6.43 -10.48
N TYR A 173 -10.93 -7.57 -9.81
CA TYR A 173 -11.89 -8.69 -9.86
C TYR A 173 -13.24 -8.28 -9.23
N PHE A 174 -13.21 -7.55 -8.11
CA PHE A 174 -14.43 -7.01 -7.52
C PHE A 174 -15.15 -6.09 -8.51
N VAL A 175 -14.46 -5.10 -9.09
CA VAL A 175 -15.04 -4.14 -10.06
C VAL A 175 -15.65 -4.86 -11.26
N GLN A 176 -14.94 -5.83 -11.83
CA GLN A 176 -15.41 -6.62 -12.96
C GLN A 176 -16.73 -7.33 -12.66
N ASN A 177 -16.84 -8.01 -11.53
CA ASN A 177 -18.05 -8.78 -11.21
C ASN A 177 -19.18 -7.87 -10.69
N TYR A 178 -18.84 -6.77 -10.00
CA TYR A 178 -19.82 -5.76 -9.58
C TYR A 178 -20.54 -5.14 -10.78
N THR A 179 -19.78 -4.78 -11.81
CA THR A 179 -20.29 -4.12 -13.03
C THR A 179 -20.81 -5.08 -14.10
N GLY A 180 -20.77 -6.40 -13.84
CA GLY A 180 -21.16 -7.40 -14.84
C GLY A 180 -20.22 -7.45 -16.05
N ARG A 181 -18.96 -7.04 -15.87
CA ARG A 181 -17.88 -7.04 -16.88
C ARG A 181 -18.21 -6.20 -18.10
N GLN A 182 -18.78 -5.02 -17.88
CA GLN A 182 -19.15 -4.09 -18.95
C GLN A 182 -19.13 -2.62 -18.49
N GLY A 183 -18.94 -1.72 -19.46
CA GLY A 183 -19.08 -0.28 -19.27
C GLY A 183 -17.77 0.50 -19.46
N THR A 184 -17.84 1.79 -19.13
CA THR A 184 -16.70 2.71 -19.20
C THR A 184 -16.14 2.98 -17.81
N PHE A 185 -14.83 2.82 -17.64
CA PHE A 185 -14.15 2.94 -16.36
C PHE A 185 -13.14 4.08 -16.41
N ALA A 186 -13.07 4.86 -15.34
CA ALA A 186 -12.01 5.85 -15.15
C ALA A 186 -11.20 5.48 -13.91
N GLN A 187 -9.91 5.83 -13.93
CA GLN A 187 -9.03 5.60 -12.78
C GLN A 187 -8.05 6.74 -12.55
N THR A 188 -7.68 6.94 -11.28
CA THR A 188 -6.73 7.98 -10.85
C THR A 188 -5.81 7.47 -9.75
N ALA A 189 -4.61 8.04 -9.72
CA ALA A 189 -3.63 7.93 -8.66
C ALA A 189 -2.72 9.19 -8.72
N GLU A 190 -1.66 9.23 -7.93
CA GLU A 190 -0.61 10.24 -8.11
C GLU A 190 0.01 10.13 -9.52
N GLN A 191 0.75 11.15 -9.95
CA GLN A 191 1.44 11.14 -11.24
C GLN A 191 2.32 9.90 -11.40
N ARG A 192 2.30 9.32 -12.60
CA ARG A 192 3.15 8.17 -12.93
C ARG A 192 4.62 8.42 -12.64
N GLY A 193 5.30 7.42 -12.07
CA GLY A 193 6.70 7.50 -11.66
C GLY A 193 6.95 8.16 -10.30
N TYR A 194 5.93 8.75 -9.67
CA TYR A 194 6.03 9.28 -8.32
C TYR A 194 6.07 8.15 -7.28
N PHE A 195 5.07 7.26 -7.30
CA PHE A 195 4.99 6.08 -6.43
C PHE A 195 4.70 4.83 -7.27
N THR A 196 5.71 3.96 -7.40
CA THR A 196 5.67 2.79 -8.29
C THR A 196 4.49 1.83 -8.05
N PRO A 197 4.06 1.56 -6.80
CA PRO A 197 2.89 0.70 -6.57
C PRO A 197 1.61 1.19 -7.28
N PHE A 198 1.39 2.50 -7.37
CA PHE A 198 0.23 3.02 -8.10
C PHE A 198 0.30 2.76 -9.60
N ASP A 199 1.48 2.88 -10.20
CA ASP A 199 1.67 2.56 -11.62
C ASP A 199 1.31 1.08 -11.90
N MET A 200 1.76 0.19 -11.02
CA MET A 200 1.49 -1.24 -11.12
C MET A 200 0.00 -1.55 -10.98
N GLU A 201 -0.69 -0.92 -10.05
CA GLU A 201 -2.13 -1.11 -9.82
C GLU A 201 -2.97 -0.64 -11.00
N VAL A 202 -2.67 0.55 -11.51
CA VAL A 202 -3.31 1.14 -12.70
C VAL A 202 -3.14 0.24 -13.92
N ASP A 203 -1.90 -0.22 -14.18
CA ASP A 203 -1.58 -1.08 -15.32
C ASP A 203 -2.23 -2.47 -15.20
N MET A 204 -2.29 -3.04 -14.00
CA MET A 204 -2.92 -4.32 -13.78
C MET A 204 -4.42 -4.26 -14.04
N PHE A 205 -5.11 -3.23 -13.54
CA PHE A 205 -6.55 -3.08 -13.79
C PHE A 205 -6.85 -2.89 -15.28
N GLU A 206 -6.03 -2.09 -15.97
CA GLU A 206 -6.15 -1.93 -17.42
C GLU A 206 -5.98 -3.28 -18.15
N LEU A 207 -4.95 -4.05 -17.78
CA LEU A 207 -4.69 -5.38 -18.34
C LEU A 207 -5.86 -6.34 -18.10
N MET A 208 -6.41 -6.35 -16.88
CA MET A 208 -7.55 -7.20 -16.52
C MET A 208 -8.79 -6.88 -17.37
N CYS A 209 -9.01 -5.62 -17.72
CA CYS A 209 -10.15 -5.20 -18.53
C CYS A 209 -9.91 -5.39 -20.05
N ARG A 210 -8.65 -5.41 -20.51
CA ARG A 210 -8.29 -5.45 -21.93
C ARG A 210 -8.82 -6.66 -22.69
N TYR A 211 -9.04 -7.79 -22.01
CA TYR A 211 -9.54 -9.03 -22.61
C TYR A 211 -11.06 -9.14 -22.67
N GLU A 212 -11.79 -8.15 -22.15
CA GLU A 212 -13.25 -8.08 -22.22
C GLU A 212 -13.64 -6.85 -23.07
N PRO A 213 -14.02 -7.03 -24.35
CA PRO A 213 -14.33 -5.91 -25.25
C PRO A 213 -15.45 -4.98 -24.78
N ARG A 214 -16.31 -5.45 -23.87
CA ARG A 214 -17.38 -4.65 -23.25
C ARG A 214 -16.88 -3.71 -22.17
N MET A 215 -15.64 -3.85 -21.71
CA MET A 215 -15.01 -3.00 -20.70
C MET A 215 -14.04 -2.04 -21.37
N LYS A 216 -14.31 -0.74 -21.22
CA LYS A 216 -13.47 0.33 -21.76
C LYS A 216 -12.86 1.13 -20.62
N VAL A 217 -11.55 1.03 -20.44
CA VAL A 217 -10.81 1.89 -19.49
C VAL A 217 -10.40 3.17 -20.23
N LEU A 218 -10.79 4.32 -19.69
CA LEU A 218 -10.38 5.64 -20.20
C LEU A 218 -8.89 5.89 -19.89
N PRO A 219 -8.24 6.82 -20.60
CA PRO A 219 -6.88 7.23 -20.25
C PRO A 219 -6.76 7.57 -18.76
N PHE A 220 -5.63 7.19 -18.16
CA PHE A 220 -5.32 7.45 -16.76
C PHE A 220 -5.42 8.94 -16.44
N ILE A 221 -6.04 9.26 -15.30
CA ILE A 221 -6.22 10.63 -14.83
C ILE A 221 -5.17 10.95 -13.76
N ASP A 222 -4.26 11.85 -14.12
CA ASP A 222 -3.14 12.27 -13.26
C ASP A 222 -3.62 13.09 -12.06
N GLY A 223 -3.31 12.63 -10.84
CA GLY A 223 -3.61 13.28 -9.56
C GLY A 223 -2.57 14.32 -9.11
N GLY A 224 -1.49 14.53 -9.87
CA GLY A 224 -0.41 15.48 -9.58
C GLY A 224 0.79 14.88 -8.86
N GLN A 225 1.81 15.72 -8.59
CA GLN A 225 2.97 15.38 -7.78
C GLN A 225 2.84 15.97 -6.37
N GLY A 226 3.04 15.12 -5.37
CA GLY A 226 3.14 15.53 -3.98
C GLY A 226 1.81 15.54 -3.22
N THR A 227 1.93 15.54 -1.88
CA THR A 227 0.80 15.31 -0.97
C THR A 227 0.06 16.61 -0.60
N THR A 228 -0.01 17.59 -1.49
CA THR A 228 -0.65 18.90 -1.22
C THR A 228 -1.90 19.04 -2.07
N ASP A 229 -3.01 19.46 -1.46
CA ASP A 229 -4.28 19.73 -2.14
C ASP A 229 -4.89 18.57 -2.94
N GLU A 230 -4.48 17.33 -2.66
CA GLU A 230 -4.89 16.13 -3.42
C GLU A 230 -6.41 15.95 -3.49
N ILE A 231 -7.15 16.25 -2.41
CA ILE A 231 -8.63 16.22 -2.41
C ILE A 231 -9.19 17.22 -3.44
N SER A 232 -8.60 18.42 -3.53
CA SER A 232 -9.04 19.46 -4.47
C SER A 232 -8.73 19.06 -5.92
N VAL A 233 -7.56 18.46 -6.15
CA VAL A 233 -7.18 17.92 -7.46
C VAL A 233 -8.12 16.79 -7.89
N GLY A 234 -8.39 15.82 -7.00
CA GLY A 234 -9.34 14.74 -7.26
C GLY A 234 -10.74 15.25 -7.59
N ARG A 235 -11.20 16.29 -6.88
CA ARG A 235 -12.49 16.94 -7.16
C ARG A 235 -12.50 17.60 -8.54
N LYS A 236 -11.46 18.37 -8.88
CA LYS A 236 -11.34 19.03 -10.20
C LYS A 236 -11.34 17.98 -11.32
N ASN A 237 -10.54 16.94 -11.17
CA ASN A 237 -10.42 15.84 -12.14
C ASN A 237 -11.76 15.13 -12.35
N MET A 238 -12.47 14.82 -11.28
CA MET A 238 -13.80 14.19 -11.38
C MET A 238 -14.84 15.13 -11.99
N LEU A 239 -14.82 16.43 -11.69
CA LEU A 239 -15.72 17.40 -12.34
C LEU A 239 -15.47 17.44 -13.86
N SER A 240 -14.22 17.49 -14.29
CA SER A 240 -13.85 17.45 -15.71
C SER A 240 -14.29 16.14 -16.38
N LEU A 241 -14.12 15.01 -15.69
CA LEU A 241 -14.59 13.71 -16.18
C LEU A 241 -16.12 13.70 -16.36
N LEU A 242 -16.86 14.18 -15.36
CA LEU A 242 -18.33 14.25 -15.41
C LEU A 242 -18.84 15.21 -16.48
N GLN A 243 -18.12 16.29 -16.79
CA GLN A 243 -18.44 17.20 -17.90
C GLN A 243 -18.22 16.53 -19.26
N ALA A 244 -17.17 15.71 -19.40
CA ALA A 244 -16.94 14.90 -20.60
C ALA A 244 -17.91 13.71 -20.72
N HIS A 245 -18.54 13.30 -19.61
CA HIS A 245 -19.47 12.18 -19.49
C HIS A 245 -20.77 12.60 -18.78
N PRO A 246 -21.56 13.52 -19.37
CA PRO A 246 -22.66 14.18 -18.68
C PRO A 246 -23.86 13.24 -18.43
N GLU A 247 -24.10 12.29 -19.33
CA GLU A 247 -25.25 11.40 -19.26
C GLU A 247 -25.13 10.40 -18.10
N PRO A 248 -26.19 10.19 -17.29
CA PRO A 248 -26.22 9.10 -16.31
C PRO A 248 -25.92 7.74 -16.96
N GLY A 249 -25.10 6.93 -16.30
CA GLY A 249 -24.66 5.62 -16.79
C GLY A 249 -23.54 5.66 -17.85
N SER A 250 -23.10 6.85 -18.28
CA SER A 250 -21.95 6.97 -19.21
C SER A 250 -20.61 6.56 -18.59
N LEU A 251 -20.55 6.47 -17.25
CA LEU A 251 -19.46 5.90 -16.47
C LEU A 251 -20.01 4.76 -15.63
N ALA A 252 -19.41 3.59 -15.72
CA ALA A 252 -19.79 2.41 -14.93
C ALA A 252 -19.13 2.41 -13.55
N ALA A 253 -17.93 3.00 -13.43
CA ALA A 253 -17.19 3.06 -12.17
C ALA A 253 -16.04 4.08 -12.25
N PHE A 254 -15.65 4.57 -11.08
CA PHE A 254 -14.41 5.33 -10.88
C PHE A 254 -13.54 4.65 -9.83
N ILE A 255 -12.30 4.33 -10.20
CA ILE A 255 -11.32 3.67 -9.33
C ILE A 255 -10.29 4.70 -8.89
N SER A 256 -10.11 4.85 -7.59
CA SER A 256 -9.08 5.69 -7.02
C SER A 256 -8.09 4.83 -6.25
N TRP A 257 -6.83 4.83 -6.70
CA TRP A 257 -5.76 4.08 -6.04
C TRP A 257 -5.20 4.83 -4.82
N TRP A 258 -5.61 6.08 -4.60
CA TRP A 258 -5.23 6.88 -3.45
C TRP A 258 -6.45 7.57 -2.82
N TRP A 259 -6.58 7.45 -1.49
CA TRP A 259 -7.79 7.84 -0.76
C TRP A 259 -8.20 9.33 -0.83
N PRO A 260 -7.31 10.35 -0.91
CA PRO A 260 -7.77 11.74 -0.97
C PRO A 260 -8.45 12.05 -2.30
N PHE A 261 -8.03 11.42 -3.40
CA PHE A 261 -8.72 11.56 -4.69
C PHE A 261 -10.12 10.94 -4.65
N THR A 262 -10.34 9.87 -3.86
CA THR A 262 -11.67 9.29 -3.60
C THR A 262 -12.60 10.30 -2.93
N LEU A 263 -12.12 11.01 -1.90
CA LEU A 263 -12.90 12.06 -1.24
C LEU A 263 -13.23 13.20 -2.21
N GLY A 264 -12.25 13.63 -3.02
CA GLY A 264 -12.45 14.64 -4.05
C GLY A 264 -13.50 14.23 -5.07
N ALA A 265 -13.43 12.98 -5.56
CA ALA A 265 -14.40 12.44 -6.51
C ALA A 265 -15.82 12.38 -5.93
N ALA A 266 -15.96 11.97 -4.66
CA ALA A 266 -17.26 11.97 -3.98
C ALA A 266 -17.85 13.40 -3.83
N GLN A 267 -17.02 14.39 -3.54
CA GLN A 267 -17.45 15.79 -3.49
C GLN A 267 -17.95 16.28 -4.86
N ALA A 268 -17.25 15.90 -5.95
CA ALA A 268 -17.65 16.25 -7.31
C ALA A 268 -18.98 15.59 -7.72
N LEU A 269 -19.16 14.30 -7.40
CA LEU A 269 -20.42 13.58 -7.65
C LEU A 269 -21.59 14.28 -6.95
N LYS A 270 -21.43 14.62 -5.67
CA LYS A 270 -22.44 15.37 -4.91
C LYS A 270 -22.72 16.74 -5.53
N GLN A 271 -21.67 17.47 -5.93
CA GLN A 271 -21.81 18.79 -6.57
C GLN A 271 -22.59 18.73 -7.90
N MET A 272 -22.38 17.66 -8.67
CA MET A 272 -23.04 17.44 -9.97
C MET A 272 -24.38 16.70 -9.84
N ASN A 273 -24.82 16.38 -8.62
CA ASN A 273 -26.00 15.57 -8.34
C ASN A 273 -26.00 14.22 -9.11
N ARG A 274 -24.85 13.54 -9.12
CA ARG A 274 -24.64 12.24 -9.76
C ARG A 274 -24.58 11.15 -8.69
N ASP A 275 -25.50 10.20 -8.75
CA ASP A 275 -25.67 9.07 -7.83
C ASP A 275 -25.64 7.71 -8.57
N ASP A 276 -25.10 7.71 -9.79
CA ASP A 276 -25.03 6.56 -10.68
C ASP A 276 -23.61 5.98 -10.81
N VAL A 277 -22.58 6.70 -10.35
CA VAL A 277 -21.18 6.30 -10.48
C VAL A 277 -20.65 5.76 -9.15
N PRO A 278 -20.48 4.43 -9.01
CA PRO A 278 -19.86 3.83 -7.84
C PRO A 278 -18.37 4.16 -7.78
N LEU A 279 -17.87 4.40 -6.56
CA LEU A 279 -16.44 4.61 -6.30
C LEU A 279 -15.79 3.35 -5.73
N PHE A 280 -14.54 3.12 -6.11
CA PHE A 280 -13.68 2.07 -5.58
C PHE A 280 -12.39 2.70 -5.05
N ASN A 281 -11.95 2.25 -3.89
CA ASN A 281 -10.88 2.92 -3.15
C ASN A 281 -9.71 1.97 -2.85
N HIS A 282 -8.50 2.50 -2.88
CA HIS A 282 -7.34 1.92 -2.21
C HIS A 282 -6.82 2.91 -1.15
N TYR A 283 -6.37 2.32 -0.04
CA TYR A 283 -5.93 2.93 1.22
C TYR A 283 -7.02 3.44 2.16
N LEU A 284 -6.89 3.09 3.44
CA LEU A 284 -7.76 3.58 4.50
C LEU A 284 -7.08 4.68 5.33
N SER A 285 -7.64 5.88 5.27
CA SER A 285 -7.32 6.98 6.17
C SER A 285 -8.46 7.23 7.15
N THR A 286 -8.15 7.88 8.28
CA THR A 286 -9.17 8.25 9.25
C THR A 286 -10.19 9.21 8.62
N GLN A 287 -9.73 10.16 7.81
CA GLN A 287 -10.60 11.12 7.13
C GLN A 287 -11.52 10.46 6.08
N PHE A 288 -10.99 9.49 5.32
CA PHE A 288 -11.78 8.71 4.38
C PHE A 288 -12.85 7.89 5.11
N LEU A 289 -12.45 7.15 6.15
CA LEU A 289 -13.36 6.30 6.91
C LEU A 289 -14.43 7.08 7.67
N GLU A 290 -14.14 8.29 8.14
CA GLU A 290 -15.15 9.19 8.72
C GLU A 290 -16.26 9.52 7.71
N ALA A 291 -15.87 9.90 6.49
CA ALA A 291 -16.84 10.20 5.44
C ALA A 291 -17.59 8.94 4.97
N TRP A 292 -16.91 7.79 4.89
CA TRP A 292 -17.52 6.53 4.45
C TRP A 292 -18.49 5.95 5.48
N ALA A 293 -18.11 5.92 6.75
CA ALA A 293 -18.99 5.51 7.85
C ALA A 293 -20.21 6.44 7.98
N ALA A 294 -20.05 7.73 7.69
CA ALA A 294 -21.14 8.71 7.64
C ALA A 294 -21.98 8.64 6.34
N LYS A 295 -21.71 7.68 5.44
CA LYS A 295 -22.38 7.52 4.14
C LYS A 295 -22.31 8.77 3.24
N GLN A 296 -21.26 9.57 3.40
CA GLN A 296 -21.03 10.79 2.61
C GLN A 296 -20.26 10.53 1.32
N VAL A 297 -19.65 9.35 1.17
CA VAL A 297 -18.96 8.93 -0.04
C VAL A 297 -19.55 7.63 -0.60
N PRO A 298 -19.82 7.56 -1.91
CA PRO A 298 -20.44 6.39 -2.55
C PRO A 298 -19.43 5.28 -2.89
N VAL A 299 -18.55 4.95 -1.93
CA VAL A 299 -17.60 3.85 -2.10
C VAL A 299 -18.28 2.52 -1.84
N VAL A 300 -18.16 1.57 -2.77
CA VAL A 300 -18.78 0.24 -2.67
C VAL A 300 -17.80 -0.84 -2.18
N PHE A 301 -16.50 -0.63 -2.38
CA PHE A 301 -15.44 -1.55 -1.99
C PHE A 301 -14.11 -0.82 -1.83
N SER A 302 -13.36 -1.20 -0.82
CA SER A 302 -12.00 -0.68 -0.59
C SER A 302 -11.02 -1.80 -0.32
N CYS A 303 -9.83 -1.70 -0.92
CA CYS A 303 -8.65 -2.41 -0.46
C CYS A 303 -7.81 -1.51 0.47
N ASP A 304 -6.93 -2.11 1.26
CA ASP A 304 -5.92 -1.43 2.07
C ASP A 304 -4.65 -2.28 2.17
N SER A 305 -3.51 -1.61 2.31
CA SER A 305 -2.25 -2.28 2.66
C SER A 305 -2.09 -2.31 4.19
N PRO A 306 -1.74 -3.47 4.77
CA PRO A 306 -1.62 -3.67 6.21
C PRO A 306 -0.33 -3.05 6.78
N PHE A 307 -0.17 -1.74 6.64
CA PHE A 307 1.03 -1.00 7.06
C PHE A 307 1.51 -1.27 8.49
N PRO A 308 0.63 -1.39 9.51
CA PRO A 308 1.07 -1.78 10.85
C PRO A 308 1.81 -3.12 10.85
N GLU A 309 1.29 -4.13 10.16
CA GLU A 309 1.90 -5.45 10.12
C GLU A 309 3.18 -5.43 9.29
N ILE A 310 3.18 -4.77 8.12
CA ILE A 310 4.38 -4.57 7.31
C ILE A 310 5.48 -3.92 8.14
N GLY A 311 5.15 -2.86 8.88
CA GLY A 311 6.08 -2.13 9.73
C GLY A 311 6.63 -2.99 10.87
N ARG A 312 5.75 -3.73 11.56
CA ARG A 312 6.15 -4.65 12.64
C ARG A 312 7.15 -5.69 12.13
N LYS A 313 6.83 -6.36 11.02
CA LYS A 313 7.70 -7.36 10.39
C LYS A 313 9.02 -6.77 9.90
N THR A 314 8.99 -5.56 9.35
CA THR A 314 10.20 -4.83 8.93
C THR A 314 11.11 -4.56 10.14
N GLY A 315 10.55 -4.10 11.26
CA GLY A 315 11.30 -3.87 12.50
C GLY A 315 11.89 -5.17 13.08
N GLU A 316 11.12 -6.26 13.05
CA GLU A 316 11.60 -7.59 13.45
C GLU A 316 12.80 -8.01 12.58
N LEU A 317 12.70 -7.92 11.25
CA LEU A 317 13.80 -8.23 10.34
C LEU A 317 15.02 -7.34 10.57
N ALA A 318 14.83 -6.03 10.80
CA ALA A 318 15.91 -5.10 11.07
C ALA A 318 16.73 -5.53 12.31
N VAL A 319 16.05 -5.93 13.39
CA VAL A 319 16.68 -6.40 14.62
C VAL A 319 17.41 -7.73 14.39
N LYS A 320 16.78 -8.70 13.72
CA LYS A 320 17.40 -10.00 13.40
C LYS A 320 18.71 -9.81 12.63
N LEU A 321 18.68 -8.99 11.57
CA LEU A 321 19.84 -8.67 10.76
C LEU A 321 20.95 -8.01 11.58
N ALA A 322 20.61 -6.99 12.39
CA ALA A 322 21.57 -6.28 13.23
C ALA A 322 22.22 -7.20 14.30
N ARG A 323 21.49 -8.22 14.76
CA ARG A 323 21.98 -9.25 15.68
C ARG A 323 22.81 -10.33 14.99
N GLY A 324 22.82 -10.37 13.66
CA GLY A 324 23.52 -11.39 12.88
C GLY A 324 22.78 -12.72 12.83
N GLU A 325 21.46 -12.72 13.08
CA GLU A 325 20.62 -13.89 12.84
C GLU A 325 20.54 -14.18 11.35
N ASP A 326 20.35 -15.46 11.00
CA ASP A 326 20.15 -15.85 9.61
C ASP A 326 18.76 -15.42 9.13
N VAL A 327 18.76 -14.61 8.07
CA VAL A 327 17.56 -14.05 7.46
C VAL A 327 17.69 -14.22 5.94
N PRO A 328 16.79 -15.00 5.31
CA PRO A 328 16.78 -15.14 3.86
C PRO A 328 16.62 -13.78 3.19
N ASN A 329 17.49 -13.50 2.23
CA ASN A 329 17.44 -12.30 1.40
C ASN A 329 16.37 -12.46 0.30
N ILE A 330 15.11 -12.31 0.70
CA ILE A 330 13.93 -12.41 -0.16
C ILE A 330 12.92 -11.31 0.18
N VAL A 331 11.93 -11.15 -0.69
CA VAL A 331 10.79 -10.25 -0.47
C VAL A 331 9.65 -11.03 0.17
N TYR A 332 9.27 -10.62 1.38
CA TYR A 332 8.10 -11.14 2.10
C TYR A 332 6.89 -10.26 1.78
N ARG A 333 5.74 -10.88 1.50
CA ARG A 333 4.50 -10.15 1.22
C ARG A 333 3.47 -10.34 2.32
N ILE A 334 2.73 -9.27 2.63
CA ILE A 334 1.53 -9.34 3.47
C ILE A 334 0.28 -9.41 2.58
N PRO A 335 -0.72 -10.25 2.91
CA PRO A 335 -2.00 -10.27 2.22
C PRO A 335 -2.74 -8.92 2.22
N VAL A 336 -3.60 -8.75 1.22
CA VAL A 336 -4.44 -7.55 1.03
C VAL A 336 -5.54 -7.52 2.09
N ILE A 337 -5.85 -6.33 2.61
CA ILE A 337 -7.06 -6.12 3.42
C ILE A 337 -8.18 -5.62 2.52
N THR A 338 -9.40 -6.14 2.72
CA THR A 338 -10.59 -5.69 2.01
C THR A 338 -11.65 -5.20 2.99
N LYS A 339 -12.39 -4.14 2.65
CA LYS A 339 -13.51 -3.63 3.43
C LYS A 339 -14.72 -3.32 2.52
N THR A 340 -15.92 -3.59 3.05
CA THR A 340 -17.20 -3.15 2.51
C THR A 340 -17.81 -2.02 3.36
N PRO A 341 -18.83 -1.29 2.88
CA PRO A 341 -19.35 -0.10 3.57
C PRO A 341 -19.84 -0.35 5.01
N ASP A 342 -20.40 -1.53 5.27
CA ASP A 342 -20.88 -1.95 6.58
C ASP A 342 -19.75 -2.21 7.59
N GLN A 343 -18.49 -2.29 7.13
CA GLN A 343 -17.30 -2.44 7.97
C GLN A 343 -16.58 -1.10 8.25
N ALA A 344 -17.04 0.01 7.66
CA ALA A 344 -16.36 1.29 7.74
C ALA A 344 -16.24 1.83 9.18
N SER A 345 -17.29 1.68 10.00
CA SER A 345 -17.29 2.17 11.38
C SER A 345 -16.34 1.40 12.30
N GLU A 346 -16.23 0.08 12.11
CA GLU A 346 -15.29 -0.76 12.86
C GLU A 346 -13.85 -0.41 12.48
N ALA A 347 -13.56 -0.34 11.18
CA ALA A 347 -12.25 0.08 10.68
C ALA A 347 -11.88 1.48 11.18
N LEU A 348 -12.86 2.40 11.27
CA LEU A 348 -12.61 3.77 11.75
C LEU A 348 -12.15 3.78 13.21
N ALA A 349 -12.79 2.99 14.06
CA ALA A 349 -12.44 2.91 15.48
C ALA A 349 -11.02 2.34 15.66
N GLU A 350 -10.68 1.30 14.90
CA GLU A 350 -9.35 0.70 14.89
C GLU A 350 -8.28 1.72 14.44
N LEU A 351 -8.48 2.38 13.30
CA LEU A 351 -7.52 3.33 12.75
C LEU A 351 -7.30 4.55 13.65
N LYS A 352 -8.36 5.04 14.32
CA LYS A 352 -8.23 6.11 15.32
C LYS A 352 -7.34 5.70 16.49
N SER A 353 -7.53 4.48 17.01
CA SER A 353 -6.68 3.96 18.09
C SER A 353 -5.23 3.82 17.64
N TRP A 354 -4.98 3.34 16.42
CA TRP A 354 -3.63 3.23 15.88
C TRP A 354 -2.98 4.59 15.67
N ASP A 355 -3.71 5.58 15.14
CA ASP A 355 -3.18 6.92 14.91
C ASP A 355 -2.80 7.61 16.23
N GLU A 356 -3.61 7.45 17.28
CA GLU A 356 -3.30 7.98 18.61
C GLU A 356 -2.00 7.38 19.16
N GLN A 357 -1.87 6.05 19.10
CA GLN A 357 -0.66 5.35 19.54
C GLN A 357 0.57 5.71 18.70
N ALA A 358 0.40 5.81 17.39
CA ALA A 358 1.46 6.18 16.46
C ALA A 358 1.99 7.59 16.75
N ILE A 359 1.09 8.56 16.92
CA ILE A 359 1.47 9.94 17.25
C ILE A 359 2.17 10.00 18.61
N ALA A 360 1.64 9.31 19.62
CA ALA A 360 2.21 9.30 20.97
C ALA A 360 3.64 8.73 21.01
N LEU A 361 3.92 7.67 20.24
CA LEU A 361 5.24 7.08 20.17
C LEU A 361 6.19 7.90 19.29
N LEU A 362 5.79 8.19 18.05
CA LEU A 362 6.69 8.79 17.05
C LEU A 362 7.09 10.23 17.40
N LYS A 363 6.26 10.98 18.14
CA LYS A 363 6.62 12.31 18.64
C LYS A 363 7.92 12.30 19.47
N GLN A 364 8.21 11.20 20.17
CA GLN A 364 9.44 11.04 20.95
C GLN A 364 10.70 10.89 20.08
N TYR A 365 10.51 10.61 18.79
CA TYR A 365 11.54 10.37 17.78
C TYR A 365 11.48 11.40 16.63
N GLY A 366 10.88 12.58 16.88
CA GLY A 366 10.79 13.67 15.91
C GLY A 366 9.78 13.44 14.78
N GLY A 367 8.85 12.51 14.96
CA GLY A 367 7.81 12.16 14.00
C GLY A 367 6.51 12.95 14.12
#